data_AF-A0AAX2ADU8-F1
#
_entry.id   AF-A0AAX2ADU8-F1
#
_cell.length_a   1.000
_cell.length_b   1.000
_cell.length_c   1.000
_cell.angle_alpha   90.00
_cell.angle_beta   90.00
_cell.angle_gamma   90.00
#
_symmetry.space_group_name_H-M   'P 1'
#
loop_
_entity.id
_entity.type
_entity.pdbx_description
1 polymer ?
#
loop_
_entity_poly.entity_id
_entity_poly.type
_entity_poly.pdbx_seq_one_letter_code
_entity_poly.pdbx_strand_id
1 'polypeptide(L)'
;MKNITIKTKLILLFILIKVIPLLLIAYISYEGVLKLDEYLRSSTKFLFNQSKEIILNTANESIEDSVKNLDKKSQLAIERLSYEIAKNVANFLYERDKDILFLSKLNLNQKIIEDFYNSKQREVIEHGKYYYDEKSSSWKVNESIKSLKREKTNALLKDNEKEFNYTDPINLKRRVIP
;
A
#
# COMPACT_ATOMS: atom_id res chain seq x y z
N MET A 1 70.36 -23.77 -59.05
CA MET A 1 69.69 -23.50 -57.76
C MET A 1 70.66 -22.70 -56.91
N LYS A 2 70.33 -21.46 -56.53
CA LYS A 2 71.25 -20.53 -55.87
C LYS A 2 71.61 -21.09 -54.48
N ASN A 3 72.90 -21.35 -54.21
CA ASN A 3 73.34 -21.85 -52.92
C ASN A 3 73.09 -20.80 -51.84
N ILE A 4 72.06 -21.02 -51.03
CA ILE A 4 71.68 -20.16 -49.91
C ILE A 4 72.81 -20.21 -48.87
N THR A 5 73.31 -19.04 -48.46
CA THR A 5 74.35 -18.92 -47.44
C THR A 5 73.89 -19.50 -46.10
N ILE A 6 74.83 -20.03 -45.30
CA ILE A 6 74.54 -20.66 -43.99
C ILE A 6 73.73 -19.72 -43.07
N LYS A 7 74.02 -18.41 -43.13
CA LYS A 7 73.34 -17.37 -42.35
C LYS A 7 71.85 -17.30 -42.69
N THR A 8 71.50 -17.36 -43.98
CA THR A 8 70.10 -17.33 -44.43
C THR A 8 69.35 -18.60 -44.01
N LYS A 9 70.00 -19.79 -44.04
CA LYS A 9 69.37 -21.04 -43.57
C LYS A 9 69.04 -21.00 -42.07
N LEU A 10 69.97 -20.48 -41.25
CA LEU A 10 69.75 -20.33 -39.80
C LEU A 10 68.62 -19.36 -39.49
N ILE A 11 68.52 -18.24 -40.22
CA ILE A 11 67.40 -17.29 -40.09
C ILE A 11 66.07 -17.95 -40.45
N LEU A 12 66.03 -18.73 -41.53
CA LEU A 12 64.80 -19.39 -41.98
C LEU A 12 64.32 -20.45 -40.95
N LEU A 13 65.27 -21.21 -40.39
CA LEU A 13 64.98 -22.18 -39.33
C LEU A 13 64.45 -21.50 -38.07
N PHE A 14 65.01 -20.35 -37.68
CA PHE A 14 64.54 -19.56 -36.56
C PHE A 14 63.11 -19.05 -36.76
N ILE A 15 62.80 -18.52 -37.96
CA ILE A 15 61.46 -18.06 -38.32
C ILE A 15 60.46 -19.22 -38.22
N LEU A 16 60.82 -20.38 -38.75
CA LEU A 16 59.94 -21.55 -38.79
C LEU A 16 59.66 -22.13 -37.39
N ILE A 17 60.66 -22.16 -36.51
CA ILE A 17 60.51 -22.74 -35.16
C ILE A 17 59.92 -21.76 -34.15
N LYS A 18 60.18 -20.45 -34.28
CA LYS A 18 59.74 -19.46 -33.28
C LYS A 18 58.67 -18.50 -33.79
N VAL A 19 58.90 -17.89 -34.94
CA VAL A 19 58.03 -16.79 -35.41
C VAL A 19 56.67 -17.33 -35.88
N ILE A 20 56.67 -18.43 -36.65
CA ILE A 20 55.41 -19.04 -37.13
C ILE A 20 54.54 -19.53 -35.95
N PRO A 21 55.06 -20.32 -34.98
CA PRO A 21 54.24 -20.74 -33.85
C PRO A 21 53.75 -19.57 -32.98
N LEU A 22 54.57 -18.53 -32.80
CA LEU A 22 54.16 -17.34 -32.06
C LEU A 22 52.99 -16.61 -32.74
N LEU A 23 53.03 -16.47 -34.07
CA LEU A 23 51.94 -15.86 -34.84
C LEU A 23 50.66 -16.71 -34.79
N LEU A 24 50.78 -18.04 -34.81
CA LEU A 24 49.63 -18.95 -34.66
C LEU A 24 48.96 -18.78 -33.29
N ILE A 25 49.74 -18.73 -32.21
CA ILE A 25 49.21 -18.51 -30.86
C ILE A 25 48.52 -17.14 -30.79
N ALA A 26 49.16 -16.09 -31.33
CA ALA A 26 48.57 -14.75 -31.36
C ALA A 26 47.23 -14.72 -32.11
N TYR A 27 47.12 -15.43 -33.23
CA TYR A 27 45.88 -15.55 -33.99
C TYR A 27 44.79 -16.28 -33.21
N ILE A 28 45.10 -17.42 -32.59
CA ILE A 28 44.15 -18.17 -31.76
C ILE A 28 43.67 -17.32 -30.57
N SER A 29 44.58 -16.59 -29.92
CA SER A 29 44.22 -15.67 -28.84
C SER A 29 43.32 -14.54 -29.34
N TYR A 30 43.60 -13.96 -30.51
CA TYR A 30 42.76 -12.92 -31.11
C TYR A 30 41.34 -13.41 -31.40
N GLU A 31 41.20 -14.56 -32.06
CA GLU A 31 39.90 -15.19 -32.32
C GLU A 31 39.16 -15.55 -31.03
N GLY A 32 39.89 -16.04 -30.02
CA GLY A 32 39.33 -16.34 -28.71
C GLY A 32 38.77 -15.11 -28.01
N VAL A 33 39.49 -13.98 -28.07
CA VAL A 33 39.03 -12.71 -27.50
C VAL A 33 37.78 -12.19 -28.21
N LEU A 34 37.71 -12.26 -29.54
CA LEU A 34 36.52 -11.84 -30.29
C LEU A 34 35.28 -12.65 -29.94
N LYS A 35 35.40 -13.98 -29.88
CA LYS A 35 34.29 -14.85 -29.49
C LYS A 35 33.86 -14.63 -28.05
N LEU A 36 34.81 -14.39 -27.15
CA LEU A 36 34.52 -14.09 -25.75
C LEU A 36 33.78 -12.75 -25.61
N ASP A 37 34.20 -11.71 -26.34
CA ASP A 37 33.53 -10.41 -26.36
C ASP A 37 32.08 -10.54 -26.86
N GLU A 38 31.86 -11.27 -27.96
CA GLU A 38 30.51 -11.50 -28.49
C GLU A 38 29.64 -12.27 -27.50
N TYR A 39 30.17 -13.34 -26.90
CA TYR A 39 29.47 -14.13 -25.89
C TYR A 39 29.11 -13.28 -24.67
N LEU A 40 30.08 -12.55 -24.09
CA LEU A 40 29.83 -11.69 -22.94
C LEU A 40 28.79 -10.63 -23.24
N ARG A 41 28.91 -9.93 -24.38
CA ARG A 41 27.94 -8.90 -24.77
C ARG A 41 26.54 -9.47 -24.93
N SER A 42 26.41 -10.64 -25.57
CA SER A 42 25.12 -11.31 -25.76
C SER A 42 24.52 -11.76 -24.43
N SER A 43 25.30 -12.47 -23.60
CA SER A 43 24.86 -12.96 -22.30
C SER A 43 24.50 -11.84 -21.34
N THR A 44 25.30 -10.77 -21.26
CA THR A 44 24.99 -9.61 -20.43
C THR A 44 23.72 -8.91 -20.89
N LYS A 45 23.51 -8.74 -22.20
CA LYS A 45 22.27 -8.15 -22.73
C LYS A 45 21.06 -9.03 -22.44
N PHE A 46 21.19 -10.34 -22.62
CA PHE A 46 20.12 -11.30 -22.31
C PHE A 46 19.74 -11.26 -20.83
N LEU A 47 20.73 -11.38 -19.93
CA LEU A 47 20.51 -11.35 -18.47
C LEU A 47 19.93 -10.02 -18.00
N PHE A 48 20.41 -8.90 -18.55
CA PHE A 48 19.86 -7.58 -18.23
C PHE A 48 18.38 -7.48 -18.63
N ASN A 49 18.03 -7.90 -19.84
CA ASN A 49 16.65 -7.87 -20.31
C ASN A 49 15.74 -8.80 -19.49
N GLN A 50 16.20 -10.02 -19.23
CA GLN A 50 15.45 -10.99 -18.42
C GLN A 50 15.26 -10.50 -16.98
N SER A 51 16.31 -9.96 -16.36
CA SER A 51 16.21 -9.38 -15.01
C SER A 51 15.26 -8.19 -14.98
N LYS A 52 15.35 -7.29 -15.97
CA LYS A 52 14.43 -6.16 -16.11
C LYS A 52 12.98 -6.64 -16.23
N GLU A 53 12.72 -7.65 -17.05
CA GLU A 53 11.38 -8.22 -17.24
C GLU A 53 10.84 -8.82 -15.94
N ILE A 54 11.64 -9.62 -15.22
CA ILE A 54 11.26 -10.20 -13.93
C ILE A 54 10.92 -9.09 -12.92
N ILE A 55 11.79 -8.08 -12.79
CA ILE A 55 11.57 -6.96 -11.87
C ILE A 55 10.27 -6.23 -12.21
N LEU A 56 10.02 -5.94 -13.49
CA LEU A 56 8.80 -5.27 -13.92
C LEU A 56 7.55 -6.10 -13.67
N ASN A 57 7.58 -7.39 -14.00
CA ASN A 57 6.44 -8.29 -13.81
C ASN A 57 6.14 -8.47 -12.32
N THR A 58 7.14 -8.73 -11.48
CA THR A 58 6.96 -8.85 -10.03
C THR A 58 6.47 -7.54 -9.41
N ALA A 59 6.98 -6.39 -9.86
CA ALA A 59 6.50 -5.09 -9.37
C ALA A 59 5.03 -4.87 -9.76
N ASN A 60 4.65 -5.15 -11.01
CA ASN A 60 3.28 -5.02 -11.48
C ASN A 60 2.32 -5.96 -10.74
N GLU A 61 2.67 -7.24 -10.58
CA GLU A 61 1.88 -8.21 -9.82
C GLU A 61 1.73 -7.78 -8.35
N SER A 62 2.80 -7.30 -7.72
CA SER A 62 2.75 -6.81 -6.34
C SER A 62 1.86 -5.58 -6.19
N ILE A 63 1.89 -4.65 -7.15
CA ILE A 63 1.01 -3.49 -7.17
C ILE A 63 -0.44 -3.93 -7.37
N GLU A 64 -0.71 -4.81 -8.34
CA GLU A 64 -2.05 -5.31 -8.64
C GLU A 64 -2.66 -6.02 -7.42
N ASP A 65 -1.90 -6.93 -6.78
CA ASP A 65 -2.34 -7.61 -5.57
C ASP A 65 -2.56 -6.64 -4.41
N SER A 66 -1.71 -5.62 -4.26
CA SER A 66 -1.87 -4.60 -3.23
C SER A 66 -3.13 -3.78 -3.44
N VAL A 67 -3.40 -3.33 -4.67
CA VAL A 67 -4.62 -2.59 -5.02
C VAL A 67 -5.85 -3.46 -4.77
N LYS A 68 -5.86 -4.70 -5.26
CA LYS A 68 -6.98 -5.64 -5.08
C LYS A 68 -7.28 -5.91 -3.60
N ASN A 69 -6.25 -6.09 -2.77
CA ASN A 69 -6.43 -6.29 -1.34
C ASN A 69 -6.91 -5.02 -0.62
N LEU A 70 -6.42 -3.84 -1.04
CA LEU A 70 -6.86 -2.56 -0.50
C LEU A 70 -8.33 -2.27 -0.85
N ASP A 71 -8.72 -2.55 -2.08
CA ASP A 71 -10.11 -2.40 -2.56
C ASP A 71 -11.03 -3.34 -1.80
N LYS A 72 -10.68 -4.62 -1.66
CA LYS A 72 -11.46 -5.59 -0.88
C LYS A 72 -11.59 -5.18 0.58
N LYS A 73 -10.51 -4.67 1.19
CA LYS A 73 -10.54 -4.15 2.57
C LYS A 73 -11.45 -2.93 2.69
N SER A 74 -11.39 -2.02 1.73
CA SER A 74 -12.23 -0.81 1.68
C SER A 74 -13.70 -1.16 1.49
N GLN A 75 -14.01 -2.08 0.58
CA GLN A 75 -15.35 -2.62 0.38
C GLN A 75 -15.90 -3.23 1.67
N LEU A 76 -15.17 -4.14 2.30
CA LEU A 76 -15.59 -4.77 3.56
C LEU A 76 -15.81 -3.75 4.67
N ALA A 77 -14.97 -2.71 4.76
CA ALA A 77 -15.14 -1.64 5.74
C ALA A 77 -16.43 -0.85 5.51
N ILE A 78 -16.73 -0.49 4.26
CA ILE A 78 -17.95 0.23 3.88
C ILE A 78 -19.20 -0.63 4.10
N GLU A 79 -19.16 -1.91 3.69
CA GLU A 79 -20.26 -2.86 3.90
C GLU A 79 -20.56 -3.04 5.38
N ARG A 80 -19.52 -3.23 6.20
CA ARG A 80 -19.68 -3.36 7.65
C ARG A 80 -20.25 -2.09 8.27
N LEU A 81 -19.71 -0.92 7.94
CA LEU A 81 -20.21 0.36 8.43
C LEU A 81 -21.70 0.55 8.04
N SER A 82 -22.04 0.27 6.78
CA SER A 82 -23.41 0.40 6.27
C SER A 82 -24.35 -0.56 7.00
N TYR A 83 -23.94 -1.80 7.22
CA TYR A 83 -24.69 -2.79 7.99
C TYR A 83 -24.88 -2.35 9.44
N GLU A 84 -23.83 -1.86 10.11
CA GLU A 84 -23.91 -1.38 11.49
C GLU A 84 -24.85 -0.19 11.62
N ILE A 85 -24.80 0.76 10.67
CA ILE A 85 -25.75 1.89 10.62
C ILE A 85 -27.18 1.37 10.44
N ALA A 86 -27.44 0.53 9.45
CA ALA A 86 -28.76 -0.02 9.18
C ALA A 86 -29.32 -0.79 10.40
N LYS A 87 -28.48 -1.60 11.05
CA LYS A 87 -28.82 -2.33 12.27
C LYS A 87 -29.16 -1.40 13.43
N ASN A 88 -28.38 -0.34 13.63
CA ASN A 88 -28.63 0.64 14.69
C ASN A 88 -29.94 1.41 14.45
N VAL A 89 -30.23 1.77 13.20
CA VAL A 89 -31.50 2.41 12.82
C VAL A 89 -32.66 1.44 13.04
N ALA A 90 -32.55 0.19 12.61
CA ALA A 90 -33.58 -0.82 12.82
C ALA A 90 -33.85 -1.06 14.32
N ASN A 91 -32.80 -1.20 15.13
CA ASN A 91 -32.92 -1.34 16.58
C ASN A 91 -33.63 -0.14 17.22
N PHE A 92 -33.27 1.08 16.81
CA PHE A 92 -33.94 2.29 17.26
C PHE A 92 -35.44 2.26 16.94
N LEU A 93 -35.82 1.89 15.71
CA LEU A 93 -37.23 1.80 15.30
C LEU A 93 -37.98 0.72 16.08
N TYR A 94 -37.39 -0.46 16.29
CA TYR A 94 -38.00 -1.52 17.10
C TYR A 94 -38.16 -1.13 18.57
N GLU A 95 -37.20 -0.40 19.15
CA GLU A 95 -37.32 0.16 20.50
C GLU A 95 -38.49 1.14 20.59
N ARG A 96 -38.64 2.04 19.61
CA ARG A 96 -39.77 2.98 19.55
C ARG A 96 -41.13 2.28 19.39
N ASP A 97 -41.20 1.24 18.55
CA ASP A 97 -42.42 0.46 18.35
C ASP A 97 -42.87 -0.22 19.65
N LYS A 98 -41.94 -0.87 20.36
CA LYS A 98 -42.22 -1.47 21.69
C LYS A 98 -42.68 -0.44 22.70
N ASP A 99 -42.07 0.74 22.70
CA ASP A 99 -42.44 1.85 23.57
C ASP A 99 -43.89 2.33 23.29
N ILE A 100 -44.28 2.47 22.02
CA ILE A 100 -45.64 2.85 21.62
C ILE A 100 -46.66 1.76 21.97
N LEU A 101 -46.31 0.48 21.74
CA LEU A 101 -47.14 -0.66 22.12
C LEU A 101 -47.31 -0.80 23.64
N PHE A 102 -46.34 -0.35 24.42
CA PHE A 102 -46.48 -0.27 25.87
C PHE A 102 -47.46 0.85 26.26
N LEU A 103 -47.30 2.04 25.68
CA LEU A 103 -48.17 3.19 25.93
C LEU A 103 -49.64 2.89 25.58
N SER A 104 -49.89 2.14 24.50
CA SER A 104 -51.25 1.79 24.06
C SER A 104 -52.00 0.86 25.02
N LYS A 105 -51.30 0.17 25.94
CA LYS A 105 -51.90 -0.69 26.97
C LYS A 105 -52.32 0.07 28.22
N LEU A 106 -51.95 1.34 28.34
CA LEU A 106 -52.29 2.19 29.49
C LEU A 106 -53.58 2.97 29.22
N ASN A 107 -54.30 3.33 30.28
CA ASN A 107 -55.43 4.26 30.17
C ASN A 107 -54.89 5.67 29.87
N LEU A 108 -54.91 6.04 28.59
CA LEU A 108 -54.36 7.30 28.10
C LEU A 108 -55.06 8.51 28.74
N ASN A 109 -54.26 9.35 29.40
CA ASN A 109 -54.64 10.69 29.84
C ASN A 109 -53.45 11.63 29.63
N GLN A 110 -53.71 12.94 29.64
CA GLN A 110 -52.69 13.95 29.33
C GLN A 110 -51.43 13.81 30.20
N LYS A 111 -51.60 13.54 31.49
CA LYS A 111 -50.49 13.40 32.44
C LYS A 111 -49.60 12.21 32.10
N ILE A 112 -50.18 11.05 31.79
CA ILE A 112 -49.43 9.84 31.42
C ILE A 112 -48.66 10.04 30.12
N ILE A 113 -49.22 10.76 29.15
CA ILE A 113 -48.55 11.07 27.88
C ILE A 113 -47.34 11.98 28.12
N GLU A 114 -47.50 13.03 28.93
CA GLU A 114 -46.40 13.94 29.31
C GLU A 114 -45.29 13.21 30.09
N ASP A 115 -45.66 12.41 31.09
CA ASP A 115 -44.70 11.63 31.88
C ASP A 115 -43.94 10.63 30.99
N PHE A 116 -44.63 9.96 30.07
CA PHE A 116 -44.02 9.03 29.12
C PHE A 116 -43.02 9.73 28.20
N TYR A 117 -43.42 10.85 27.58
CA TYR A 117 -42.57 11.63 26.70
C TYR A 117 -41.31 12.14 27.40
N ASN A 118 -41.45 12.62 28.63
CA ASN A 118 -40.31 13.11 29.41
C ASN A 118 -39.38 11.98 29.89
N SER A 119 -39.90 10.76 30.09
CA SER A 119 -39.12 9.61 30.58
C SER A 119 -38.26 8.94 29.50
N LYS A 120 -38.62 9.09 28.22
CA LYS A 120 -37.95 8.44 27.10
C LYS A 120 -37.08 9.47 26.40
N GLN A 121 -35.79 9.47 26.72
CA GLN A 121 -34.81 10.38 26.16
C GLN A 121 -33.55 9.60 25.76
N ARG A 122 -32.99 9.92 24.58
CA ARG A 122 -31.75 9.31 24.09
C ARG A 122 -30.75 10.39 23.70
N GLU A 123 -29.50 10.21 24.09
CA GLU A 123 -28.40 11.03 23.60
C GLU A 123 -28.08 10.67 22.14
N VAL A 124 -28.03 11.68 21.28
CA VAL A 124 -27.61 11.58 19.89
C VAL A 124 -26.43 12.51 19.65
N ILE A 125 -25.47 12.07 18.84
CA ILE A 125 -24.29 12.87 18.47
C ILE A 125 -24.73 13.98 17.51
N GLU A 126 -24.50 15.23 17.91
CA GLU A 126 -24.78 16.39 17.08
C GLU A 126 -23.55 16.70 16.21
N HIS A 127 -23.74 16.65 14.91
CA HIS A 127 -22.69 16.97 13.94
C HIS A 127 -22.82 18.45 13.56
N GLY A 128 -21.69 19.16 13.48
CA GLY A 128 -21.68 20.56 13.06
C GLY A 128 -22.06 20.73 11.58
N LYS A 129 -22.40 21.96 11.18
CA LYS A 129 -22.69 22.27 9.78
C LYS A 129 -21.43 22.12 8.93
N TYR A 130 -21.50 21.23 7.95
CA TYR A 130 -20.45 21.03 6.95
C TYR A 130 -20.53 22.09 5.85
N TYR A 131 -19.38 22.58 5.41
CA TYR A 131 -19.23 23.38 4.19
C TYR A 131 -18.11 22.80 3.34
N TYR A 132 -18.22 22.95 2.02
CA TYR A 132 -17.19 22.53 1.10
C TYR A 132 -16.16 23.65 0.95
N ASP A 133 -14.90 23.36 1.27
CA ASP A 133 -13.78 24.28 1.04
C ASP A 133 -13.16 23.97 -0.32
N GLU A 134 -13.39 24.84 -1.30
CA GLU A 134 -12.86 24.71 -2.66
C GLU A 134 -11.32 24.72 -2.70
N LYS A 135 -10.65 25.40 -1.76
CA LYS A 135 -9.18 25.51 -1.76
C LYS A 135 -8.50 24.21 -1.38
N SER A 136 -9.09 23.45 -0.46
CA SER A 136 -8.58 22.15 -0.01
C SER A 136 -9.35 20.97 -0.57
N SER A 137 -10.32 21.23 -1.46
CA SER A 137 -11.24 20.25 -2.05
C SER A 137 -11.82 19.28 -1.01
N SER A 138 -12.18 19.79 0.17
CA SER A 138 -12.57 18.97 1.32
C SER A 138 -13.72 19.57 2.13
N TRP A 139 -14.54 18.70 2.71
CA TRP A 139 -15.61 19.09 3.61
C TRP A 139 -15.06 19.44 4.98
N LYS A 140 -15.34 20.66 5.45
CA LYS A 140 -14.92 21.17 6.75
C LYS A 140 -16.13 21.52 7.60
N VAL A 141 -15.92 21.52 8.91
CA VAL A 141 -16.93 21.92 9.90
C VAL A 141 -16.55 23.29 10.43
N ASN A 142 -17.52 24.21 10.54
CA ASN A 142 -17.29 25.55 11.09
C ASN A 142 -16.88 25.53 12.57
N GLU A 143 -17.32 24.52 13.30
CA GLU A 143 -17.04 24.37 14.72
C GLU A 143 -15.71 23.61 14.91
N SER A 144 -14.76 24.26 15.58
CA SER A 144 -13.52 23.59 15.99
C SER A 144 -13.84 22.53 17.04
N ILE A 145 -13.60 21.26 16.70
CA ILE A 145 -13.80 20.15 17.63
C ILE A 145 -12.61 20.12 18.59
N LYS A 146 -12.87 20.26 19.88
CA LYS A 146 -11.80 20.20 20.90
C LYS A 146 -11.33 18.76 21.06
N SER A 147 -10.09 18.49 20.68
CA SER A 147 -9.44 17.20 20.99
C SER A 147 -8.93 17.21 22.42
N LEU A 148 -9.13 16.10 23.12
CA LEU A 148 -8.51 15.84 24.41
C LEU A 148 -7.14 15.22 24.14
N LYS A 149 -6.07 15.88 24.56
CA LYS A 149 -4.73 15.31 24.45
C LYS A 149 -4.60 14.14 25.40
N ARG A 150 -4.14 13.01 24.88
CA ARG A 150 -3.78 11.85 25.70
C ARG A 150 -2.54 12.15 26.53
N GLU A 151 -2.51 11.63 27.75
CA GLU A 151 -1.31 11.72 28.59
C GLU A 151 -0.16 10.86 28.07
N LYS A 152 -0.47 9.73 27.42
CA LYS A 152 0.52 8.80 26.86
C LYS A 152 0.48 8.82 25.34
N THR A 153 1.59 9.28 24.75
CA THR A 153 1.83 9.32 23.30
C THR A 153 2.91 8.34 22.85
N ASN A 154 3.56 7.66 23.79
CA ASN A 154 4.62 6.68 23.51
C ASN A 154 4.08 5.25 23.57
N ALA A 155 4.67 4.37 22.76
CA ALA A 155 4.38 2.96 22.80
C ALA A 155 4.72 2.38 24.19
N LEU A 156 3.85 1.50 24.69
CA LEU A 156 4.10 0.77 25.94
C LEU A 156 5.23 -0.26 25.79
N LEU A 157 5.41 -0.80 24.59
CA LEU A 157 6.42 -1.80 24.24
C LEU A 157 7.42 -1.18 23.27
N LYS A 158 8.71 -1.41 23.54
CA LYS A 158 9.82 -0.88 22.72
C LYS A 158 9.74 -1.31 21.26
N ASP A 159 9.30 -2.54 21.01
CA ASP A 159 9.15 -3.09 19.65
C ASP A 159 8.13 -2.31 18.82
N ASN A 160 7.14 -1.68 19.47
CA ASN A 160 6.08 -0.93 18.82
C ASN A 160 6.45 0.55 18.59
N GLU A 161 7.59 1.04 19.08
CA GLU A 161 7.97 2.46 18.98
C GLU A 161 8.02 2.97 17.55
N LYS A 162 8.43 2.13 16.58
CA LYS A 162 8.59 2.55 15.17
C LYS A 162 7.27 2.75 14.43
N GLU A 163 6.21 2.07 14.85
CA GLU A 163 4.91 2.07 14.15
C GLU A 163 3.75 2.49 15.06
N PHE A 164 4.04 3.13 16.21
CA PHE A 164 3.01 3.55 17.14
C PHE A 164 2.22 4.75 16.61
N ASN A 165 1.06 4.46 16.05
CA ASN A 165 0.08 5.46 15.63
C ASN A 165 -1.03 5.56 16.67
N TYR A 166 -1.40 6.79 17.03
CA TYR A 166 -2.51 7.05 17.94
C TYR A 166 -3.38 8.19 17.43
N THR A 167 -4.67 8.13 17.76
CA THR A 167 -5.64 9.20 17.51
C THR A 167 -6.17 9.70 18.84
N ASP A 168 -6.01 10.99 19.09
CA ASP A 168 -6.55 11.62 20.30
C ASP A 168 -8.09 11.54 20.31
N PRO A 169 -8.72 11.28 21.47
CA PRO A 169 -10.17 11.24 21.56
C PRO A 169 -10.76 12.61 21.26
N ILE A 170 -11.84 12.58 20.49
CA ILE A 170 -12.57 13.75 20.05
C ILE A 170 -13.78 13.93 20.96
N ASN A 171 -13.94 15.12 21.55
CA ASN A 171 -15.14 15.43 22.34
C ASN A 171 -16.27 15.89 21.41
N LEU A 172 -17.21 14.98 21.14
CA LEU A 172 -18.36 15.24 20.27
C LEU A 172 -19.52 15.80 21.10
N LYS A 173 -20.15 16.86 20.59
CA LYS A 173 -21.38 17.40 21.18
C LYS A 173 -22.48 16.35 21.11
N ARG A 174 -23.28 16.27 22.18
CA ARG A 174 -24.44 15.38 22.26
C ARG A 174 -25.67 16.21 22.57
N ARG A 175 -26.77 15.85 21.95
CA ARG A 175 -28.09 16.40 22.22
C ARG A 175 -29.02 15.29 22.66
N VAL A 176 -29.80 15.56 23.69
CA VAL A 176 -30.86 14.67 24.12
C VAL A 176 -32.08 14.88 23.23
N ILE A 177 -32.60 13.80 22.66
CA ILE A 177 -33.82 13.79 21.86
C ILE A 177 -34.84 12.86 22.55
N PRO A 178 -36.10 13.29 22.70
CA PRO A 178 -37.18 12.43 23.19
C PRO A 178 -37.55 11.31 22.19
#